data_AF-A0A9D3UXZ6-F1
#
_entry.id   AF-A0A9D3UXZ6-F1
#
_cell.length_a   1.000
_cell.length_b   1.000
_cell.length_c   1.000
_cell.angle_alpha   90.00
_cell.angle_beta   90.00
_cell.angle_gamma   90.00
#
_symmetry.space_group_name_H-M   'P 1'
#
loop_
_entity.id
_entity.type
_entity.pdbx_description
1 polymer ?
#
loop_
_entity_poly.entity_id
_entity_poly.type
_entity_poly.pdbx_seq_one_letter_code
_entity_poly.pdbx_strand_id
1 'polypeptide(L)'
;MKKQDGKWYTTSKCSPPVSSQTKATLTLNSFEQDGDGSAPSECDNQYQSDDDPVVALSTGWYNNGKRCLKYINIHGNGKFVRAKVVDECDSTMGCDSDHEYQPPCPNNIVDASKVVWKALGVPENNWGGIDIYCVEAQTCSPSGKIKGKTPPPGQCNQENDSDCCKDGKWYTTYKCSPPVSSQTKATLTLNSFERDGDGGAPSECDNQYHSDDDPVVALSTGWYNNGKRCLNYINIHGNGKSVRANIVDKCDSTMGCDSDHDYQPPCPNNIVDASKAVWKALGVPENDWGEMDIYWSDTK
;
A
#
# COMPACT_ATOMS: atom_id res chain seq x y z
N MET A 1 18.58 30.23 13.66
CA MET A 1 19.66 30.33 12.65
C MET A 1 20.85 29.53 13.15
N LYS A 2 21.50 28.78 12.26
CA LYS A 2 22.73 28.02 12.53
C LYS A 2 23.85 28.52 11.60
N LYS A 3 25.11 28.34 11.98
CA LYS A 3 26.27 28.79 11.19
C LYS A 3 27.26 27.65 11.01
N GLN A 4 27.70 27.43 9.78
CA GLN A 4 28.73 26.47 9.40
C GLN A 4 29.54 27.05 8.24
N ASP A 5 30.86 26.95 8.31
CA ASP A 5 31.80 27.43 7.28
C ASP A 5 31.54 28.86 6.79
N GLY A 6 31.14 29.74 7.71
CA GLY A 6 30.86 31.15 7.38
C GLY A 6 29.50 31.42 6.76
N LYS A 7 28.70 30.39 6.44
CA LYS A 7 27.35 30.50 5.91
C LYS A 7 26.29 30.41 7.01
N TRP A 8 25.24 31.22 6.89
CA TRP A 8 24.10 31.22 7.80
C TRP A 8 22.94 30.42 7.22
N TYR A 9 22.34 29.59 8.07
CA TYR A 9 21.21 28.72 7.74
C TYR A 9 19.99 29.12 8.56
N THR A 10 18.84 29.24 7.89
CA THR A 10 17.57 29.53 8.54
C THR A 10 17.04 28.25 9.16
N THR A 11 16.55 28.35 10.40
CA THR A 11 15.89 27.26 11.12
C THR A 11 14.42 27.64 11.28
N SER A 12 13.50 26.71 11.12
CA SER A 12 12.07 26.95 11.33
C SER A 12 11.38 25.75 11.95
N LYS A 13 10.57 25.99 12.97
CA LYS A 13 9.61 25.01 13.50
C LYS A 13 8.33 24.93 12.65
N CYS A 14 8.07 25.94 11.84
CA CYS A 14 6.84 26.07 11.08
C CYS A 14 7.11 25.80 9.60
N SER A 15 6.31 24.92 9.02
CA SER A 15 6.23 24.73 7.57
C SER A 15 5.04 25.52 7.00
N PRO A 16 4.99 25.81 5.69
CA PRO A 16 3.85 26.48 5.07
C PRO A 16 2.52 25.78 5.38
N PRO A 17 1.38 26.49 5.44
CA PRO A 17 0.08 25.86 5.67
C PRO A 17 -0.23 24.77 4.64
N VAL A 18 -0.85 23.67 5.09
CA VAL A 18 -1.26 22.56 4.21
C VAL A 18 -2.61 22.88 3.56
N SER A 19 -2.67 22.77 2.24
CA SER A 19 -3.79 23.10 1.36
C SER A 19 -3.63 22.34 0.04
N SER A 20 -4.65 22.37 -0.82
CA SER A 20 -4.56 21.77 -2.17
C SER A 20 -3.51 22.41 -3.09
N GLN A 21 -2.95 23.56 -2.69
CA GLN A 21 -1.95 24.32 -3.44
C GLN A 21 -0.62 24.46 -2.69
N THR A 22 -0.40 23.67 -1.64
CA THR A 22 0.82 23.78 -0.84
C THR A 22 2.02 23.36 -1.65
N LYS A 23 2.85 24.37 -1.97
CA LYS A 23 4.09 24.21 -2.71
C LYS A 23 5.17 23.66 -1.78
N ALA A 24 5.84 22.60 -2.21
CA ALA A 24 7.00 22.03 -1.55
C ALA A 24 8.17 21.90 -2.53
N THR A 25 9.39 21.81 -2.01
CA THR A 25 10.58 21.44 -2.78
C THR A 25 10.81 19.94 -2.57
N LEU A 26 10.82 19.16 -3.64
CA LEU A 26 11.18 17.74 -3.61
C LEU A 26 12.70 17.61 -3.70
N THR A 27 13.28 16.88 -2.77
CA THR A 27 14.72 16.55 -2.71
C THR A 27 14.91 15.03 -2.64
N LEU A 28 16.09 14.55 -3.01
CA LEU A 28 16.41 13.12 -3.02
C LEU A 28 17.00 12.75 -1.66
N ASN A 29 16.53 11.66 -1.08
CA ASN A 29 17.10 11.06 0.12
C ASN A 29 17.03 9.53 0.02
N SER A 30 18.05 8.85 0.49
CA SER A 30 18.11 7.41 0.68
C SER A 30 17.69 7.07 2.11
N PHE A 31 16.77 6.11 2.23
CA PHE A 31 16.27 5.61 3.50
C PHE A 31 16.82 4.22 3.85
N GLU A 32 17.69 3.67 3.00
CA GLU A 32 18.37 2.40 3.20
C GLU A 32 19.49 2.50 4.24
N GLN A 33 19.88 1.35 4.80
CA GLN A 33 21.06 1.24 5.65
C GLN A 33 22.31 1.64 4.84
N ASP A 34 23.14 2.54 5.39
CA ASP A 34 24.31 3.15 4.72
C ASP A 34 23.98 4.20 3.64
N GLY A 35 22.72 4.67 3.58
CA GLY A 35 22.31 5.84 2.81
C GLY A 35 22.79 7.18 3.40
N ASP A 36 22.42 8.29 2.75
CA ASP A 36 22.63 9.65 3.26
C ASP A 36 21.75 9.97 4.50
N GLY A 37 20.65 9.24 4.68
CA GLY A 37 19.89 9.13 5.93
C GLY A 37 20.42 8.01 6.83
N SER A 38 21.65 8.15 7.34
CA SER A 38 22.42 7.15 8.11
C SER A 38 21.75 6.62 9.40
N ALA A 39 20.59 7.16 9.78
CA ALA A 39 19.80 6.75 10.93
C ALA A 39 18.50 6.01 10.51
N PRO A 40 18.03 5.04 11.31
CA PRO A 40 16.69 4.46 11.12
C PRO A 40 15.61 5.56 11.19
N SER A 41 14.57 5.44 10.35
CA SER A 41 13.54 6.47 10.25
C SER A 41 12.76 6.66 11.56
N GLU A 42 12.46 7.90 11.91
CA GLU A 42 11.86 8.25 13.22
C GLU A 42 10.50 7.60 13.50
N CYS A 43 9.71 7.30 12.46
CA CYS A 43 8.35 6.81 12.66
C CYS A 43 8.24 5.39 13.20
N ASP A 44 9.20 4.52 12.88
CA ASP A 44 9.18 3.09 13.23
C ASP A 44 10.54 2.53 13.66
N ASN A 45 11.60 3.36 13.70
CA ASN A 45 12.98 2.97 13.98
C ASN A 45 13.50 1.88 13.02
N GLN A 46 13.10 1.94 11.74
CA GLN A 46 13.55 1.00 10.71
C GLN A 46 14.13 1.75 9.51
N TYR A 47 15.10 1.11 8.84
CA TYR A 47 15.49 1.51 7.49
C TYR A 47 14.37 1.15 6.51
N GLN A 48 14.17 1.98 5.48
CA GLN A 48 13.15 1.77 4.47
C GLN A 48 13.82 1.48 3.13
N SER A 49 13.16 0.67 2.30
CA SER A 49 13.65 0.41 0.96
C SER A 49 13.51 1.65 0.10
N ASP A 50 14.55 2.04 -0.64
CA ASP A 50 14.43 3.12 -1.62
C ASP A 50 13.58 2.73 -2.84
N ASP A 51 13.26 1.43 -2.96
CA ASP A 51 12.29 0.94 -3.92
C ASP A 51 10.83 1.14 -3.46
N ASP A 52 10.60 1.57 -2.21
CA ASP A 52 9.29 2.00 -1.73
C ASP A 52 9.09 3.51 -1.91
N PRO A 53 7.88 3.98 -2.23
CA PRO A 53 7.59 5.41 -2.27
C PRO A 53 7.49 5.94 -0.83
N VAL A 54 8.63 6.24 -0.22
CA VAL A 54 8.75 6.81 1.13
C VAL A 54 9.33 8.22 1.11
N VAL A 55 8.97 9.01 2.13
CA VAL A 55 9.41 10.41 2.29
C VAL A 55 9.67 10.82 3.74
N ALA A 56 10.56 11.79 3.91
CA ALA A 56 10.69 12.60 5.12
C ALA A 56 10.03 13.97 4.94
N LEU A 57 9.37 14.48 5.98
CA LEU A 57 8.73 15.80 5.94
C LEU A 57 9.49 16.80 6.80
N SER A 58 9.58 18.05 6.35
CA SER A 58 10.05 19.15 7.21
C SER A 58 9.30 19.20 8.55
N THR A 59 9.99 19.58 9.63
CA THR A 59 9.50 19.54 11.03
C THR A 59 8.04 19.98 11.21
N GLY A 60 7.66 21.13 10.65
CA GLY A 60 6.29 21.65 10.79
C GLY A 60 5.24 20.81 10.08
N TRP A 61 5.57 20.18 8.95
CA TRP A 61 4.70 19.24 8.27
C TRP A 61 4.67 17.88 8.96
N TYR A 62 5.81 17.36 9.39
CA TYR A 62 5.90 16.12 10.17
C TYR A 62 4.98 16.13 11.41
N ASN A 63 4.86 17.31 12.05
CA ASN A 63 3.86 17.61 13.08
C ASN A 63 4.00 16.70 14.31
N ASN A 64 5.23 16.63 14.86
CA ASN A 64 5.59 15.82 16.02
C ASN A 64 5.12 14.36 15.85
N GLY A 65 5.44 13.74 14.72
CA GLY A 65 5.06 12.36 14.39
C GLY A 65 3.58 12.11 14.08
N LYS A 66 2.70 13.12 14.12
CA LYS A 66 1.27 12.91 13.79
C LYS A 66 1.02 12.50 12.34
N ARG A 67 2.01 12.70 11.45
CA ARG A 67 1.97 12.23 10.06
C ARG A 67 2.69 10.91 9.84
N CYS A 68 3.31 10.32 10.86
CA CYS A 68 4.00 9.05 10.72
C CYS A 68 3.10 7.95 10.15
N LEU A 69 3.67 7.20 9.21
CA LEU A 69 3.05 6.08 8.50
C LEU A 69 1.77 6.45 7.73
N LYS A 70 1.44 7.75 7.63
CA LYS A 70 0.38 8.26 6.77
C LYS A 70 0.93 8.54 5.39
N TYR A 71 0.02 8.61 4.43
CA TYR A 71 0.38 8.84 3.05
C TYR A 71 0.09 10.28 2.63
N ILE A 72 0.92 10.80 1.75
CA ILE A 72 0.69 12.05 1.02
C ILE A 72 0.66 11.78 -0.48
N ASN A 73 -0.07 12.61 -1.22
CA ASN A 73 0.00 12.64 -2.67
C ASN A 73 0.95 13.77 -3.07
N ILE A 74 1.97 13.41 -3.83
CA ILE A 74 2.99 14.32 -4.35
C ILE A 74 2.70 14.52 -5.83
N HIS A 75 2.39 15.76 -6.22
CA HIS A 75 2.14 16.14 -7.60
C HIS A 75 3.33 16.92 -8.14
N GLY A 76 3.86 16.49 -9.29
CA GLY A 76 5.02 17.10 -9.93
C GLY A 76 5.16 16.63 -11.38
N ASN A 77 5.69 17.48 -12.25
CA ASN A 77 5.95 17.13 -13.65
C ASN A 77 4.72 16.54 -14.40
N GLY A 78 3.51 17.04 -14.10
CA GLY A 78 2.26 16.54 -14.68
C GLY A 78 1.83 15.15 -14.22
N LYS A 79 2.55 14.53 -13.28
CA LYS A 79 2.25 13.22 -12.69
C LYS A 79 1.97 13.36 -11.19
N PHE A 80 1.55 12.27 -10.58
CA PHE A 80 1.46 12.16 -9.13
C PHE A 80 1.95 10.81 -8.63
N VAL A 81 2.42 10.78 -7.40
CA VAL A 81 2.80 9.56 -6.69
C VAL A 81 2.31 9.65 -5.25
N ARG A 82 1.82 8.55 -4.72
CA ARG A 82 1.42 8.43 -3.32
C ARG A 82 2.62 7.88 -2.53
N ALA A 83 3.04 8.58 -1.48
CA ALA A 83 4.20 8.20 -0.68
C ALA A 83 3.89 8.15 0.81
N LYS A 84 4.53 7.22 1.53
CA LYS A 84 4.42 7.03 2.99
C LYS A 84 5.41 7.94 3.71
N VAL A 85 4.93 8.68 4.71
CA VAL A 85 5.79 9.48 5.60
C VAL A 85 6.44 8.53 6.59
N VAL A 86 7.76 8.47 6.56
CA VAL A 86 8.57 7.57 7.40
C VAL A 86 9.48 8.32 8.35
N ASP A 87 9.78 9.58 8.05
CA ASP A 87 10.83 10.30 8.78
C ASP A 87 10.58 11.82 8.87
N GLU A 88 11.38 12.48 9.72
CA GLU A 88 11.45 13.93 9.82
C GLU A 88 12.72 14.46 9.12
N CYS A 89 12.57 15.52 8.32
CA CYS A 89 13.70 16.34 7.89
C CYS A 89 13.82 17.52 8.86
N ASP A 90 14.70 17.42 9.86
CA ASP A 90 14.81 18.41 10.93
C ASP A 90 15.16 19.79 10.37
N SER A 91 14.19 20.70 10.45
CA SER A 91 14.29 22.08 9.98
C SER A 91 14.72 23.04 11.10
N THR A 92 14.96 22.53 12.30
CA THR A 92 15.23 23.27 13.54
C THR A 92 16.65 23.09 14.06
N MET A 93 17.22 21.90 13.86
CA MET A 93 18.57 21.50 14.26
C MET A 93 19.41 21.13 13.02
N GLY A 94 20.70 20.90 13.24
CA GLY A 94 21.70 20.79 12.18
C GLY A 94 22.95 21.63 12.49
N CYS A 95 23.99 21.41 11.68
CA CYS A 95 25.35 21.91 11.90
C CYS A 95 25.95 21.49 13.25
N ASP A 96 25.59 20.31 13.75
CA ASP A 96 26.08 19.75 15.02
C ASP A 96 26.32 18.24 14.89
N SER A 97 26.96 17.65 15.90
CA SER A 97 27.41 16.25 15.88
C SER A 97 26.27 15.25 15.74
N ASP A 98 25.08 15.60 16.26
CA ASP A 98 23.93 14.71 16.29
C ASP A 98 23.27 14.61 14.92
N HIS A 99 23.56 15.56 14.02
CA HIS A 99 23.09 15.60 12.63
C HIS A 99 24.24 15.47 11.64
N GLU A 100 25.36 14.85 12.04
CA GLU A 100 26.57 14.67 11.22
C GLU A 100 27.06 15.97 10.55
N TYR A 101 26.82 17.11 11.20
CA TYR A 101 27.10 18.45 10.67
C TYR A 101 26.39 18.78 9.35
N GLN A 102 25.32 18.08 8.98
CA GLN A 102 24.44 18.47 7.89
C GLN A 102 23.67 19.76 8.26
N PRO A 103 23.41 20.67 7.30
CA PRO A 103 22.64 21.87 7.58
C PRO A 103 21.17 21.54 7.84
N PRO A 104 20.45 22.39 8.61
CA PRO A 104 19.00 22.23 8.79
C PRO A 104 18.26 22.20 7.47
N CYS A 105 17.24 21.35 7.39
CA CYS A 105 16.38 21.28 6.22
C CYS A 105 15.60 22.59 6.00
N PRO A 106 15.40 23.02 4.75
CA PRO A 106 14.39 24.04 4.46
C PRO A 106 12.99 23.59 4.91
N ASN A 107 12.20 24.54 5.42
CA ASN A 107 10.92 24.27 6.07
C ASN A 107 9.75 23.95 5.10
N ASN A 108 10.04 23.79 3.82
CA ASN A 108 9.09 23.45 2.78
C ASN A 108 9.56 22.22 1.98
N ILE A 109 10.36 21.36 2.60
CA ILE A 109 10.98 20.19 1.97
C ILE A 109 10.12 18.93 2.15
N VAL A 110 10.14 18.12 1.10
CA VAL A 110 9.83 16.70 1.11
C VAL A 110 11.04 15.96 0.57
N ASP A 111 11.77 15.27 1.44
CA ASP A 111 12.86 14.39 1.05
C ASP A 111 12.28 13.05 0.63
N ALA A 112 12.67 12.55 -0.54
CA ALA A 112 12.00 11.42 -1.15
C ALA A 112 12.95 10.40 -1.76
N SER A 113 12.56 9.15 -1.60
CA SER A 113 13.21 7.98 -2.21
C SER A 113 13.27 8.08 -3.73
N LYS A 114 14.25 7.40 -4.34
CA LYS A 114 14.45 7.37 -5.80
C LYS A 114 13.19 6.95 -6.58
N VAL A 115 12.34 6.08 -6.02
CA VAL A 115 11.10 5.63 -6.67
C VAL A 115 10.05 6.74 -6.79
N VAL A 116 9.97 7.68 -5.84
CA VAL A 116 9.09 8.86 -5.94
C VAL A 116 9.47 9.69 -7.18
N TRP A 117 10.76 9.95 -7.37
CA TRP A 117 11.28 10.70 -8.52
C TRP A 117 11.00 10.00 -9.85
N LYS A 118 11.25 8.69 -9.91
CA LYS A 118 10.95 7.86 -11.10
C LYS A 118 9.45 7.88 -11.43
N ALA A 119 8.58 7.78 -10.43
CA ALA A 119 7.13 7.81 -10.63
C ALA A 119 6.65 9.16 -11.19
N LEU A 120 7.27 10.27 -10.78
CA LEU A 120 7.04 11.60 -11.35
C LEU A 120 7.64 11.79 -12.74
N GLY A 121 8.41 10.82 -13.24
CA GLY A 121 9.02 10.87 -14.57
C GLY A 121 10.05 11.98 -14.74
N VAL A 122 10.71 12.37 -13.64
CA VAL A 122 11.77 13.37 -13.67
C VAL A 122 13.08 12.66 -14.05
N PRO A 123 13.80 13.12 -15.09
CA PRO A 123 15.10 12.56 -15.45
C PRO A 123 16.10 12.59 -14.30
N GLU A 124 16.92 11.54 -14.12
CA GLU A 124 17.87 11.40 -12.99
C GLU A 124 18.84 12.57 -12.88
N ASN A 125 19.27 13.14 -14.00
CA ASN A 125 20.14 14.32 -14.04
C ASN A 125 19.47 15.62 -13.55
N ASN A 126 18.17 15.59 -13.28
CA ASN A 126 17.38 16.70 -12.76
C ASN A 126 16.86 16.45 -11.33
N TRP A 127 17.35 15.41 -10.65
CA TRP A 127 17.01 15.17 -9.24
C TRP A 127 17.80 16.14 -8.37
N GLY A 128 17.17 16.66 -7.30
CA GLY A 128 17.83 17.59 -6.37
C GLY A 128 17.19 18.97 -6.22
N GLY A 129 15.92 19.14 -6.62
CA GLY A 129 15.13 20.32 -6.26
C GLY A 129 14.13 20.73 -7.33
N ILE A 130 12.94 20.14 -7.30
CA ILE A 130 11.80 20.60 -8.12
C ILE A 130 10.66 21.11 -7.24
N ASP A 131 9.88 22.04 -7.78
CA ASP A 131 8.64 22.46 -7.16
C ASP A 131 7.56 21.39 -7.34
N ILE A 132 6.95 20.99 -6.24
CA ILE A 132 5.85 20.03 -6.19
C ILE A 132 4.67 20.61 -5.41
N TYR A 133 3.52 19.96 -5.52
CA TYR A 133 2.36 20.22 -4.68
C TYR A 133 2.06 18.99 -3.84
N CYS A 134 1.96 19.18 -2.53
CA CYS A 134 1.64 18.13 -1.59
C CYS A 134 0.22 18.29 -1.08
N VAL A 135 -0.56 17.22 -1.16
CA VAL A 135 -1.87 17.14 -0.51
C VAL A 135 -1.92 15.90 0.37
N GLU A 136 -2.66 15.96 1.48
CA GLU A 136 -2.91 14.78 2.28
C GLU A 136 -3.52 13.69 1.40
N ALA A 137 -2.92 12.50 1.38
CA ALA A 137 -3.51 11.41 0.63
C ALA A 137 -4.79 11.00 1.37
N GLN A 138 -5.88 10.92 0.63
CA GLN A 138 -7.12 10.40 1.17
C GLN A 138 -6.86 8.97 1.68
N THR A 139 -7.03 8.75 2.98
CA THR A 139 -6.94 7.42 3.58
C THR A 139 -8.08 6.58 3.03
N CYS A 140 -7.79 5.33 2.66
CA CYS A 140 -8.85 4.46 2.19
C CYS A 140 -9.90 4.32 3.31
N SER A 141 -11.14 4.68 2.99
CA SER A 141 -12.25 4.71 3.93
C SER A 141 -13.40 3.89 3.36
N PRO A 142 -14.29 3.34 4.21
CA PRO A 142 -15.49 2.67 3.75
C PRO A 142 -16.28 3.51 2.74
N SER A 143 -16.68 2.89 1.64
CA SER A 143 -17.53 3.54 0.63
C SER A 143 -19.03 3.46 0.97
N GLY A 144 -19.41 2.53 1.84
CA GLY A 144 -20.80 2.33 2.20
C GLY A 144 -21.02 1.08 3.05
N LYS A 145 -22.27 0.64 3.12
CA LYS A 145 -22.69 -0.61 3.73
C LYS A 145 -23.82 -1.24 2.94
N ILE A 146 -23.86 -2.57 2.91
CA ILE A 146 -24.96 -3.35 2.38
C ILE A 146 -25.61 -4.18 3.49
N LYS A 147 -26.90 -4.48 3.33
CA LYS A 147 -27.64 -5.29 4.30
C LYS A 147 -27.72 -6.72 3.77
N GLY A 148 -27.24 -7.67 4.58
CA GLY A 148 -27.29 -9.09 4.29
C GLY A 148 -28.72 -9.60 4.19
N LYS A 149 -28.89 -10.64 3.37
CA LYS A 149 -30.13 -11.36 3.11
C LYS A 149 -29.88 -12.85 3.36
N THR A 150 -30.91 -13.58 3.78
CA THR A 150 -30.84 -15.05 3.84
C THR A 150 -30.62 -15.62 2.43
N PRO A 151 -29.57 -16.43 2.20
CA PRO A 151 -29.39 -17.14 0.95
C PRO A 151 -30.58 -18.09 0.68
N PRO A 152 -31.07 -18.21 -0.57
CA PRO A 152 -32.01 -19.26 -0.94
C PRO A 152 -31.43 -20.66 -0.65
N PRO A 153 -32.27 -21.69 -0.47
CA PRO A 153 -31.79 -23.06 -0.29
C PRO A 153 -30.90 -23.51 -1.47
N GLY A 154 -29.71 -24.04 -1.17
CA GLY A 154 -28.73 -24.47 -2.18
C GLY A 154 -27.91 -23.33 -2.79
N GLN A 155 -27.88 -22.16 -2.14
CA GLN A 155 -27.00 -21.03 -2.46
C GLN A 155 -26.08 -20.75 -1.27
N CYS A 156 -24.98 -20.06 -1.51
CA CYS A 156 -23.84 -19.88 -0.62
C CYS A 156 -23.08 -21.18 -0.36
N ASN A 157 -22.07 -21.42 -1.19
CA ASN A 157 -21.05 -22.43 -0.95
C ASN A 157 -20.25 -22.07 0.31
N GLN A 158 -20.09 -23.05 1.20
CA GLN A 158 -19.35 -22.91 2.46
C GLN A 158 -18.05 -23.73 2.46
N GLU A 159 -17.58 -24.16 1.27
CA GLU A 159 -16.23 -24.70 1.12
C GLU A 159 -15.19 -23.67 1.61
N ASN A 160 -14.04 -24.18 2.07
CA ASN A 160 -12.94 -23.38 2.63
C ASN A 160 -13.35 -22.40 3.73
N ASP A 161 -14.37 -22.78 4.53
CA ASP A 161 -14.94 -21.97 5.61
C ASP A 161 -15.55 -20.64 5.14
N SER A 162 -16.03 -20.59 3.89
CA SER A 162 -16.69 -19.42 3.33
C SER A 162 -17.96 -19.03 4.11
N ASP A 163 -18.03 -17.73 4.46
CA ASP A 163 -19.08 -17.15 5.27
C ASP A 163 -20.30 -16.79 4.40
N CYS A 164 -21.51 -17.08 4.90
CA CYS A 164 -22.74 -16.61 4.27
C CYS A 164 -23.26 -15.31 4.88
N CYS A 165 -23.88 -14.47 4.05
CA CYS A 165 -24.56 -13.29 4.56
C CYS A 165 -25.71 -13.66 5.50
N LYS A 166 -25.82 -12.90 6.59
CA LYS A 166 -26.88 -13.06 7.60
C LYS A 166 -27.95 -12.00 7.39
N ASP A 167 -29.20 -12.42 7.37
CA ASP A 167 -30.33 -11.48 7.24
C ASP A 167 -30.27 -10.39 8.31
N GLY A 168 -30.46 -9.15 7.88
CA GLY A 168 -30.44 -8.01 8.80
C GLY A 168 -29.05 -7.47 9.15
N LYS A 169 -27.96 -8.25 8.97
CA LYS A 169 -26.59 -7.81 9.30
C LYS A 169 -26.08 -6.81 8.27
N TRP A 170 -25.42 -5.75 8.75
CA TRP A 170 -24.77 -4.77 7.87
C TRP A 170 -23.32 -5.14 7.62
N TYR A 171 -22.92 -5.15 6.35
CA TYR A 171 -21.56 -5.41 5.89
C TYR A 171 -20.98 -4.15 5.27
N THR A 172 -19.73 -3.85 5.58
CA THR A 172 -19.03 -2.66 5.08
C THR A 172 -18.53 -2.90 3.67
N THR A 173 -18.61 -1.88 2.81
CA THR A 173 -18.04 -1.94 1.45
C THR A 173 -16.93 -0.94 1.27
N TYR A 174 -16.02 -1.23 0.33
CA TYR A 174 -14.86 -0.43 -0.01
C TYR A 174 -14.67 -0.35 -1.52
N LYS A 175 -14.34 0.84 -2.02
CA LYS A 175 -13.89 1.08 -3.41
C LYS A 175 -12.38 1.26 -3.53
N CYS A 176 -11.67 1.11 -2.42
CA CYS A 176 -10.24 1.34 -2.30
C CYS A 176 -9.62 0.27 -1.42
N SER A 177 -8.30 0.13 -1.51
CA SER A 177 -7.49 -0.75 -0.67
C SER A 177 -6.37 0.06 -0.02
N PRO A 178 -5.67 -0.48 0.99
CA PRO A 178 -4.45 0.13 1.50
C PRO A 178 -3.43 0.38 0.38
N PRO A 179 -2.45 1.28 0.57
CA PRO A 179 -1.47 1.57 -0.47
C PRO A 179 -0.58 0.38 -0.80
N VAL A 180 -0.18 0.27 -2.06
CA VAL A 180 0.73 -0.77 -2.54
C VAL A 180 2.18 -0.27 -2.40
N SER A 181 3.06 -1.13 -1.89
CA SER A 181 4.50 -0.97 -1.76
C SER A 181 5.24 -2.28 -2.13
N SER A 182 6.56 -2.32 -2.01
CA SER A 182 7.38 -3.53 -2.18
C SER A 182 7.13 -4.58 -1.08
N GLN A 183 6.48 -4.17 0.02
CA GLN A 183 6.05 -5.02 1.13
C GLN A 183 4.62 -4.65 1.53
N THR A 184 3.68 -4.81 0.60
CA THR A 184 2.27 -4.50 0.86
C THR A 184 1.71 -5.51 1.85
N LYS A 185 1.39 -5.07 3.08
CA LYS A 185 0.76 -5.96 4.06
C LYS A 185 -0.66 -6.32 3.63
N ALA A 186 -0.99 -7.60 3.67
CA ALA A 186 -2.31 -8.15 3.34
C ALA A 186 -2.67 -9.32 4.23
N THR A 187 -3.93 -9.73 4.17
CA THR A 187 -4.41 -11.01 4.68
C THR A 187 -4.58 -11.94 3.49
N LEU A 188 -3.95 -13.10 3.56
CA LEU A 188 -4.12 -14.20 2.60
C LEU A 188 -5.35 -15.00 3.03
N THR A 189 -6.29 -15.22 2.12
CA THR A 189 -7.44 -16.13 2.31
C THR A 189 -7.34 -17.32 1.36
N LEU A 190 -8.10 -18.38 1.64
CA LEU A 190 -8.18 -19.56 0.80
C LEU A 190 -9.43 -19.50 -0.08
N ASN A 191 -9.26 -19.71 -1.38
CA ASN A 191 -10.36 -19.80 -2.34
C ASN A 191 -10.05 -20.84 -3.42
N SER A 192 -11.08 -21.52 -3.91
CA SER A 192 -11.03 -22.35 -5.11
C SER A 192 -11.54 -21.58 -6.32
N PHE A 193 -10.71 -21.55 -7.37
CA PHE A 193 -11.04 -20.96 -8.66
C PHE A 193 -11.55 -22.00 -9.67
N GLU A 194 -11.77 -23.23 -9.21
CA GLU A 194 -12.27 -24.33 -10.02
C GLU A 194 -13.77 -24.16 -10.30
N ARG A 195 -14.23 -24.90 -11.31
CA ARG A 195 -15.68 -25.01 -11.52
C ARG A 195 -16.31 -25.66 -10.30
N ASP A 196 -17.42 -25.09 -9.85
CA ASP A 196 -18.18 -25.53 -8.68
C ASP A 196 -17.46 -25.32 -7.33
N GLY A 197 -16.32 -24.61 -7.32
CA GLY A 197 -15.65 -24.13 -6.12
C GLY A 197 -16.36 -22.94 -5.46
N ASP A 198 -15.84 -22.48 -4.32
CA ASP A 198 -16.34 -21.32 -3.57
C ASP A 198 -16.09 -19.95 -4.25
N GLY A 199 -15.17 -19.89 -5.22
CA GLY A 199 -14.99 -18.70 -6.07
C GLY A 199 -16.17 -18.41 -7.01
N GLY A 200 -17.08 -19.37 -7.17
CA GLY A 200 -18.35 -19.18 -7.89
C GLY A 200 -18.17 -19.07 -9.41
N ALA A 201 -18.17 -17.85 -9.94
CA ALA A 201 -18.15 -17.58 -11.38
C ALA A 201 -16.73 -17.69 -11.98
N PRO A 202 -16.58 -17.80 -13.32
CA PRO A 202 -15.27 -17.71 -13.96
C PRO A 202 -14.57 -16.38 -13.65
N SER A 203 -13.25 -16.39 -13.53
CA SER A 203 -12.46 -15.26 -13.05
C SER A 203 -12.51 -14.04 -13.99
N GLU A 204 -12.56 -12.83 -13.41
CA GLU A 204 -12.85 -11.59 -14.15
C GLU A 204 -11.80 -11.23 -15.21
N CYS A 205 -10.53 -11.61 -15.02
CA CYS A 205 -9.46 -11.22 -15.95
C CYS A 205 -9.52 -11.93 -17.31
N ASP A 206 -10.00 -13.17 -17.35
CA ASP A 206 -9.95 -14.02 -18.55
C ASP A 206 -11.21 -14.84 -18.82
N ASN A 207 -12.21 -14.76 -17.95
CA ASN A 207 -13.46 -15.53 -18.02
C ASN A 207 -13.24 -17.05 -18.00
N GLN A 208 -12.22 -17.52 -17.27
CA GLN A 208 -11.90 -18.94 -17.13
C GLN A 208 -11.97 -19.40 -15.66
N TYR A 209 -12.14 -20.70 -15.48
CA TYR A 209 -11.84 -21.37 -14.21
C TYR A 209 -10.37 -21.77 -14.21
N HIS A 210 -9.75 -21.77 -13.04
CA HIS A 210 -8.33 -22.10 -12.83
C HIS A 210 -8.21 -23.25 -11.84
N SER A 211 -7.24 -24.14 -12.02
CA SER A 211 -7.11 -25.30 -11.12
C SER A 211 -6.62 -24.88 -9.74
N ASP A 212 -7.02 -25.62 -8.71
CA ASP A 212 -6.50 -25.45 -7.35
C ASP A 212 -4.99 -25.77 -7.24
N ASP A 213 -4.43 -26.45 -8.25
CA ASP A 213 -3.00 -26.72 -8.37
C ASP A 213 -2.23 -25.61 -9.13
N ASP A 214 -2.92 -24.62 -9.71
CA ASP A 214 -2.30 -23.44 -10.32
C ASP A 214 -2.10 -22.31 -9.28
N PRO A 215 -0.92 -21.67 -9.18
CA PRO A 215 -0.70 -20.58 -8.24
C PRO A 215 -1.37 -19.29 -8.73
N VAL A 216 -2.67 -19.18 -8.50
CA VAL A 216 -3.50 -18.03 -8.89
C VAL A 216 -4.13 -17.34 -7.67
N VAL A 217 -4.44 -16.05 -7.84
CA VAL A 217 -5.06 -15.21 -6.81
C VAL A 217 -6.09 -14.23 -7.36
N ALA A 218 -7.00 -13.79 -6.48
CA ALA A 218 -7.80 -12.58 -6.62
C ALA A 218 -7.27 -11.47 -5.69
N LEU A 219 -7.47 -10.22 -6.08
CA LEU A 219 -7.12 -9.07 -5.24
C LEU A 219 -8.37 -8.27 -4.85
N SER A 220 -8.40 -7.72 -3.63
CA SER A 220 -9.43 -6.74 -3.24
C SER A 220 -9.58 -5.64 -4.29
N THR A 221 -10.81 -5.14 -4.49
CA THR A 221 -11.16 -4.19 -5.58
C THR A 221 -10.18 -3.04 -5.77
N GLY A 222 -9.67 -2.42 -4.69
CA GLY A 222 -8.72 -1.32 -4.79
C GLY A 222 -7.34 -1.73 -5.33
N TRP A 223 -6.87 -2.93 -4.98
CA TRP A 223 -5.62 -3.51 -5.50
C TRP A 223 -5.79 -4.11 -6.89
N TYR A 224 -6.94 -4.71 -7.20
CA TYR A 224 -7.28 -5.16 -8.55
C TYR A 224 -7.21 -4.01 -9.58
N ASN A 225 -7.55 -2.79 -9.16
CA ASN A 225 -7.30 -1.54 -9.89
C ASN A 225 -7.91 -1.55 -11.30
N ASN A 226 -9.20 -1.91 -11.39
CA ASN A 226 -9.95 -2.00 -12.64
C ASN A 226 -9.25 -2.90 -13.68
N GLY A 227 -8.73 -4.04 -13.26
CA GLY A 227 -8.07 -5.02 -14.12
C GLY A 227 -6.67 -4.63 -14.59
N LYS A 228 -6.08 -3.52 -14.12
CA LYS A 228 -4.72 -3.11 -14.51
C LYS A 228 -3.64 -4.11 -14.10
N ARG A 229 -3.92 -4.99 -13.13
CA ARG A 229 -3.04 -6.08 -12.71
C ARG A 229 -3.42 -7.45 -13.28
N CYS A 230 -4.47 -7.53 -14.10
CA CYS A 230 -4.90 -8.80 -14.67
C CYS A 230 -3.78 -9.50 -15.44
N LEU A 231 -3.64 -10.79 -15.18
CA LEU A 231 -2.67 -11.69 -15.80
C LEU A 231 -1.20 -11.27 -15.57
N ASN A 232 -0.96 -10.35 -14.65
CA ASN A 232 0.36 -10.05 -14.11
C ASN A 232 0.60 -10.92 -12.87
N TYR A 233 1.87 -11.06 -12.54
CA TYR A 233 2.28 -11.80 -11.36
C TYR A 233 2.54 -10.87 -10.18
N ILE A 234 2.32 -11.40 -8.98
CA ILE A 234 2.80 -10.84 -7.72
C ILE A 234 3.71 -11.83 -7.01
N ASN A 235 4.61 -11.32 -6.19
CA ASN A 235 5.32 -12.11 -5.21
C ASN A 235 4.57 -12.03 -3.88
N ILE A 236 4.27 -13.17 -3.29
CA ILE A 236 3.63 -13.29 -1.98
C ILE A 236 4.67 -13.88 -1.03
N HIS A 237 4.88 -13.23 0.10
CA HIS A 237 5.76 -13.67 1.18
C HIS A 237 4.95 -13.92 2.45
N GLY A 238 5.03 -15.14 2.98
CA GLY A 238 4.32 -15.59 4.18
C GLY A 238 4.96 -16.86 4.71
N ASN A 239 4.83 -17.12 6.02
CA ASN A 239 5.39 -18.32 6.65
C ASN A 239 6.90 -18.55 6.36
N GLY A 240 7.67 -17.46 6.22
CA GLY A 240 9.10 -17.51 5.89
C GLY A 240 9.44 -18.01 4.48
N LYS A 241 8.44 -18.14 3.60
CA LYS A 241 8.60 -18.55 2.20
C LYS A 241 8.00 -17.51 1.25
N SER A 242 8.34 -17.65 -0.03
CA SER A 242 7.79 -16.83 -1.09
C SER A 242 7.24 -17.68 -2.22
N VAL A 243 6.16 -17.23 -2.84
CA VAL A 243 5.57 -17.81 -4.04
C VAL A 243 5.21 -16.71 -5.03
N ARG A 244 5.38 -17.00 -6.33
CA ARG A 244 4.92 -16.14 -7.41
C ARG A 244 3.55 -16.63 -7.87
N ALA A 245 2.55 -15.75 -7.87
CA ALA A 245 1.18 -16.10 -8.23
C ALA A 245 0.61 -15.16 -9.29
N ASN A 246 -0.24 -15.69 -10.17
CA ASN A 246 -0.89 -14.93 -11.24
C ASN A 246 -2.21 -14.33 -10.75
N ILE A 247 -2.45 -13.05 -11.06
CA ILE A 247 -3.71 -12.40 -10.72
C ILE A 247 -4.73 -12.71 -11.80
N VAL A 248 -5.73 -13.51 -11.43
CA VAL A 248 -6.79 -13.96 -12.35
C VAL A 248 -8.13 -13.30 -12.06
N ASP A 249 -8.33 -12.76 -10.85
CA ASP A 249 -9.65 -12.31 -10.43
C ASP A 249 -9.66 -11.09 -9.50
N LYS A 250 -10.87 -10.62 -9.21
CA LYS A 250 -11.18 -9.54 -8.27
C LYS A 250 -11.97 -10.08 -7.08
N CYS A 251 -11.43 -9.94 -5.88
CA CYS A 251 -12.18 -10.13 -4.64
C CYS A 251 -13.03 -8.88 -4.40
N ASP A 252 -14.33 -8.94 -4.73
CA ASP A 252 -15.16 -7.73 -4.79
C ASP A 252 -15.50 -7.18 -3.40
N SER A 253 -14.88 -6.05 -3.04
CA SER A 253 -15.14 -5.35 -1.78
C SER A 253 -16.29 -4.34 -1.87
N THR A 254 -16.92 -4.17 -3.05
CA THR A 254 -17.94 -3.14 -3.30
C THR A 254 -19.36 -3.65 -3.14
N MET A 255 -19.58 -4.95 -3.36
CA MET A 255 -20.88 -5.63 -3.40
C MET A 255 -20.77 -7.04 -2.81
N GLY A 256 -21.91 -7.71 -2.64
CA GLY A 256 -22.04 -9.01 -1.98
C GLY A 256 -23.47 -9.22 -1.47
N CYS A 257 -23.72 -10.35 -0.80
CA CYS A 257 -25.04 -10.70 -0.25
C CYS A 257 -26.18 -10.73 -1.29
N ASP A 258 -25.86 -11.04 -2.54
CA ASP A 258 -26.78 -11.16 -3.66
C ASP A 258 -26.43 -12.40 -4.51
N SER A 259 -27.24 -12.68 -5.54
CA SER A 259 -27.09 -13.86 -6.38
C SER A 259 -25.78 -13.90 -7.16
N ASP A 260 -25.22 -12.73 -7.48
CA ASP A 260 -24.04 -12.64 -8.34
C ASP A 260 -22.76 -12.98 -7.56
N HIS A 261 -22.82 -12.91 -6.23
CA HIS A 261 -21.73 -13.22 -5.30
C HIS A 261 -22.06 -14.44 -4.42
N ASP A 262 -22.97 -15.32 -4.88
CA ASP A 262 -23.44 -16.50 -4.15
C ASP A 262 -23.85 -16.22 -2.69
N TYR A 263 -24.38 -15.01 -2.43
CA TYR A 263 -24.73 -14.52 -1.10
C TYR A 263 -23.60 -14.51 -0.06
N GLN A 264 -22.34 -14.55 -0.49
CA GLN A 264 -21.17 -14.30 0.34
C GLN A 264 -21.05 -12.80 0.67
N PRO A 265 -20.45 -12.41 1.81
CA PRO A 265 -20.25 -11.02 2.16
C PRO A 265 -19.26 -10.31 1.22
N PRO A 266 -19.32 -8.96 1.14
CA PRO A 266 -18.30 -8.20 0.44
C PRO A 266 -16.90 -8.51 0.98
N CYS A 267 -15.95 -8.66 0.07
CA CYS A 267 -14.56 -8.90 0.42
C CYS A 267 -14.01 -7.75 1.27
N PRO A 268 -13.18 -8.02 2.29
CA PRO A 268 -12.38 -6.99 2.93
C PRO A 268 -11.45 -6.31 1.92
N ASN A 269 -10.94 -5.12 2.27
CA ASN A 269 -10.21 -4.29 1.31
C ASN A 269 -8.69 -4.52 1.27
N ASN A 270 -8.19 -5.52 2.00
CA ASN A 270 -6.79 -5.84 2.18
C ASN A 270 -6.50 -7.34 1.97
N ILE A 271 -7.27 -7.99 1.10
CA ILE A 271 -7.22 -9.42 0.83
C ILE A 271 -6.42 -9.73 -0.44
N VAL A 272 -5.58 -10.76 -0.33
CA VAL A 272 -5.11 -11.58 -1.45
C VAL A 272 -5.79 -12.93 -1.29
N ASP A 273 -6.71 -13.24 -2.19
CA ASP A 273 -7.53 -14.45 -2.09
C ASP A 273 -6.95 -15.54 -2.97
N ALA A 274 -6.56 -16.68 -2.40
CA ALA A 274 -5.56 -17.52 -3.03
C ALA A 274 -5.93 -18.99 -3.14
N SER A 275 -5.54 -19.57 -4.27
CA SER A 275 -5.64 -21.01 -4.55
C SER A 275 -4.87 -21.88 -3.56
N LYS A 276 -5.28 -23.15 -3.45
CA LYS A 276 -4.60 -24.17 -2.63
C LYS A 276 -3.11 -24.28 -2.97
N ALA A 277 -2.72 -24.12 -4.24
CA ALA A 277 -1.33 -24.12 -4.68
C ALA A 277 -0.46 -23.04 -4.02
N VAL A 278 -0.99 -21.83 -3.83
CA VAL A 278 -0.28 -20.72 -3.17
C VAL A 278 0.00 -21.08 -1.71
N TRP A 279 -1.00 -21.60 -1.00
CA TRP A 279 -0.87 -22.04 0.39
C TRP A 279 0.15 -23.18 0.54
N LYS A 280 0.08 -24.20 -0.33
CA LYS A 280 1.07 -25.29 -0.40
C LYS A 280 2.49 -24.76 -0.63
N ALA A 281 2.66 -23.82 -1.56
CA ALA A 281 3.98 -23.24 -1.88
C ALA A 281 4.57 -22.43 -0.72
N LEU A 282 3.73 -21.72 0.05
CA LEU A 282 4.11 -21.06 1.29
C LEU A 282 4.39 -22.05 2.43
N GLY A 283 4.15 -23.35 2.21
CA GLY A 283 4.46 -24.43 3.16
C GLY A 283 3.65 -24.37 4.44
N VAL A 284 2.44 -23.79 4.39
CA VAL A 284 1.50 -23.79 5.50
C VAL A 284 0.83 -25.16 5.55
N PRO A 285 0.80 -25.85 6.71
CA PRO A 285 0.06 -27.11 6.84
C PRO A 285 -1.42 -26.91 6.52
N GLU A 286 -2.06 -27.88 5.84
CA GLU A 286 -3.46 -27.76 5.41
C GLU A 286 -4.45 -27.48 6.55
N ASN A 287 -4.18 -28.02 7.75
CA ASN A 287 -5.01 -27.78 8.93
C ASN A 287 -4.93 -26.33 9.47
N ASP A 288 -3.95 -25.55 9.01
CA ASP A 288 -3.73 -24.15 9.38
C ASP A 288 -4.15 -23.20 8.24
N TRP A 289 -4.78 -23.70 7.19
CA TRP A 289 -5.33 -22.86 6.12
C TRP A 289 -6.59 -22.13 6.59
N GLY A 290 -6.84 -20.97 6.01
CA GLY A 290 -7.92 -20.06 6.40
C GLY A 290 -7.46 -18.63 6.16
N GLU A 291 -6.91 -18.00 7.20
CA GLU A 291 -6.37 -16.64 7.13
C GLU A 291 -4.92 -16.55 7.61
N MET A 292 -4.06 -15.83 6.88
CA MET A 292 -2.68 -15.59 7.29
C MET A 292 -2.21 -14.18 6.92
N ASP A 293 -1.51 -13.50 7.83
CA ASP A 293 -0.82 -12.25 7.53
C ASP A 293 0.34 -12.49 6.54
N ILE A 294 0.36 -11.73 5.45
CA ILE A 294 1.39 -11.80 4.40
C ILE A 294 1.88 -10.42 3.99
N TYR A 295 2.96 -10.41 3.21
CA TYR A 295 3.39 -9.27 2.42
C TYR A 295 3.37 -9.64 0.95
N TRP A 296 2.98 -8.71 0.07
CA TRP A 296 3.05 -8.91 -1.37
C TRP A 296 3.61 -7.70 -2.12
N SER A 297 4.10 -7.94 -3.33
CA SER A 297 4.56 -6.91 -4.26
C SER A 297 4.31 -7.28 -5.71
N ASP A 298 4.13 -6.27 -6.55
CA ASP A 298 4.11 -6.42 -8.01
C ASP A 298 5.46 -7.02 -8.48
N THR A 299 5.45 -7.99 -9.41
CA THR A 299 6.71 -8.47 -10.01
C THR A 299 7.25 -7.42 -10.98
N LYS A 300 8.53 -7.05 -10.83
CA LYS A 300 9.25 -6.17 -11.77
C LYS A 300 9.44 -6.83 -13.14
#